data_AF-A0A3A5URB5-F1
#
_entry.id   AF-A0A3A5URB5-F1
#
_cell.length_a   1.000
_cell.length_b   1.000
_cell.length_c   1.000
_cell.angle_alpha   90.00
_cell.angle_beta   90.00
_cell.angle_gamma   90.00
#
_symmetry.space_group_name_H-M   'P 1'
#
loop_
_entity.id
_entity.type
_entity.pdbx_description
1 polymer ?
#
loop_
_entity_poly.entity_id
_entity_poly.type
_entity_poly.pdbx_seq_one_letter_code
_entity_poly.pdbx_strand_id
1 'polypeptide(L)'
;MAREDIEDVRRVLAICFRDGQSLDALDIERILSFDMEWISPDEAEKAVQALIGKGWLSGEESALRPTVSLEDVQSPLGWFPRPSRLLMPVSPSEAEPVSEKDVPDSVKPTASVPVKAKAPQTAEASNDPRAKLVKRLTKFIAKSSQIPVDEVERRAQRKQQALGYATQWMCLALVAREQNLSMKEIIEALSTL
;
A
#
# COMPACT_ATOMS: atom_id res chain seq x y z
N MET A 1 -25.31 17.52 -2.57
CA MET A 1 -24.18 17.54 -3.52
C MET A 1 -22.89 17.85 -2.77
N ALA A 2 -22.68 19.06 -2.24
CA ALA A 2 -21.43 19.43 -1.53
C ALA A 2 -20.98 18.46 -0.42
N ARG A 3 -21.90 17.90 0.40
CA ARG A 3 -21.54 16.91 1.43
C ARG A 3 -20.96 15.61 0.86
N GLU A 4 -21.55 15.09 -0.21
CA GLU A 4 -21.01 13.89 -0.88
C GLU A 4 -19.66 14.18 -1.53
N ASP A 5 -19.47 15.39 -2.06
CA ASP A 5 -18.21 15.82 -2.65
C ASP A 5 -17.10 15.89 -1.58
N ILE A 6 -17.42 16.43 -0.40
CA ILE A 6 -16.53 16.45 0.79
C ILE A 6 -16.19 15.03 1.24
N GLU A 7 -17.19 14.15 1.35
CA GLU A 7 -16.96 12.77 1.79
C GLU A 7 -16.09 11.99 0.81
N ASP A 8 -16.26 12.20 -0.50
CA ASP A 8 -15.42 11.58 -1.52
C ASP A 8 -13.95 12.00 -1.37
N VAL A 9 -13.68 13.29 -1.18
CA VAL A 9 -12.31 13.77 -0.95
C VAL A 9 -11.76 13.20 0.36
N ARG A 10 -12.57 13.12 1.43
CA ARG A 10 -12.16 12.46 2.68
C ARG A 10 -11.80 10.99 2.48
N ARG A 11 -12.57 10.24 1.68
CA ARG A 11 -12.30 8.83 1.36
C ARG A 11 -10.98 8.66 0.62
N VAL A 12 -10.70 9.52 -0.36
CA VAL A 12 -9.42 9.54 -1.07
C VAL A 12 -8.28 9.80 -0.09
N LEU A 13 -8.39 10.84 0.75
CA LEU A 13 -7.36 11.15 1.74
C LEU A 13 -7.18 10.03 2.78
N ALA A 14 -8.24 9.38 3.24
CA ALA A 14 -8.16 8.22 4.14
C ALA A 14 -7.38 7.05 3.52
N ILE A 15 -7.52 6.84 2.21
CA ILE A 15 -6.78 5.80 1.49
C ILE A 15 -5.30 6.18 1.34
N CYS A 16 -5.00 7.43 1.00
CA CYS A 16 -3.62 7.92 0.89
C CYS A 16 -2.90 7.86 2.24
N PHE A 17 -3.55 8.34 3.30
CA PHE A 17 -2.96 8.49 4.64
C PHE A 17 -3.27 7.33 5.59
N ARG A 18 -3.44 6.11 5.07
CA ARG A 18 -3.84 4.94 5.88
C ARG A 18 -2.91 4.68 7.08
N ASP A 19 -1.62 4.97 6.90
CA ASP A 19 -0.56 4.71 7.89
C ASP A 19 -0.36 5.91 8.85
N GLY A 20 -1.15 6.99 8.68
CA GLY A 20 -1.09 8.21 9.48
C GLY A 20 0.20 9.03 9.32
N GLN A 21 1.10 8.64 8.41
CA GLN A 21 2.34 9.36 8.14
C GLN A 21 2.10 10.51 7.15
N SER A 22 2.89 11.58 7.25
CA SER A 22 2.92 12.60 6.20
C SER A 22 3.50 12.02 4.90
N LEU A 23 3.02 12.54 3.77
CA LEU A 23 3.44 12.09 2.44
C LEU A 23 4.02 13.24 1.63
N ASP A 24 4.98 12.92 0.77
CA ASP A 24 5.45 13.83 -0.27
C ASP A 24 4.35 14.03 -1.33
N ALA A 25 4.29 15.20 -1.96
CA ALA A 25 3.39 15.51 -3.07
C ALA A 25 3.50 14.46 -4.19
N LEU A 26 4.74 14.08 -4.53
CA LEU A 26 5.02 13.04 -5.54
C LEU A 26 4.48 11.67 -5.14
N ASP A 27 4.51 11.33 -3.85
CA ASP A 27 3.94 10.06 -3.37
C ASP A 27 2.41 10.08 -3.48
N ILE A 28 1.76 11.21 -3.17
CA ILE A 28 0.31 11.35 -3.35
C ILE A 28 -0.04 11.25 -4.84
N GLU A 29 0.69 11.94 -5.72
CA GLU A 29 0.49 11.86 -7.17
C GLU A 29 0.64 10.42 -7.69
N ARG A 30 1.67 9.70 -7.23
CA ARG A 30 1.87 8.28 -7.57
C ARG A 30 0.69 7.43 -7.11
N ILE A 31 0.23 7.63 -5.87
CA ILE A 31 -0.90 6.87 -5.33
C ILE A 31 -2.15 7.09 -6.18
N LEU A 32 -2.46 8.34 -6.52
CA LEU A 32 -3.66 8.68 -7.28
C LEU A 32 -3.61 8.17 -8.73
N SER A 33 -2.43 8.16 -9.36
CA SER A 33 -2.28 7.84 -10.79
C SER A 33 -1.84 6.42 -11.12
N PHE A 34 -0.94 5.83 -10.33
CA PHE A 34 -0.37 4.51 -10.61
C PHE A 34 -0.87 3.43 -9.67
N ASP A 35 -0.93 3.70 -8.37
CA ASP A 35 -1.32 2.66 -7.40
C ASP A 35 -2.83 2.43 -7.47
N MET A 36 -3.60 3.52 -7.62
CA MET A 36 -5.05 3.48 -7.65
C MET A 36 -5.67 3.70 -9.02
N GLU A 37 -4.88 4.21 -9.97
CA GLU A 37 -5.32 4.47 -11.34
C GLU A 37 -6.62 5.31 -11.41
N TRP A 38 -6.78 6.25 -10.47
CA TRP A 38 -7.98 7.08 -10.38
C TRP A 38 -8.03 8.20 -11.41
N ILE A 39 -6.86 8.76 -11.71
CA ILE A 39 -6.66 9.89 -12.61
C ILE A 39 -5.32 9.74 -13.34
N SER A 40 -5.13 10.42 -14.46
CA SER A 40 -3.85 10.39 -15.18
C SER A 40 -2.74 11.12 -14.41
N PRO A 41 -1.44 10.87 -14.69
CA PRO A 41 -0.33 11.56 -14.03
C PRO A 41 -0.43 13.09 -14.13
N ASP A 42 -0.80 13.63 -15.29
CA ASP A 42 -0.98 15.07 -15.51
C ASP A 42 -2.16 15.65 -14.72
N GLU A 43 -3.16 14.83 -14.41
CA GLU A 43 -4.29 15.19 -13.58
C GLU A 43 -3.98 15.05 -12.09
N ALA A 44 -3.09 14.13 -11.72
CA ALA A 44 -2.68 13.90 -10.34
C ALA A 44 -1.95 15.11 -9.76
N GLU A 45 -0.99 15.67 -10.49
CA GLU A 45 -0.30 16.92 -10.10
C GLU A 45 -1.31 18.05 -9.84
N LYS A 46 -2.25 18.25 -10.78
CA LYS A 46 -3.31 19.27 -10.67
C LYS A 46 -4.22 19.01 -9.48
N ALA A 47 -4.59 17.76 -9.22
CA ALA A 47 -5.42 17.38 -8.09
C ALA A 47 -4.72 17.68 -6.76
N VAL A 48 -3.43 17.36 -6.62
CA VAL A 48 -2.67 17.66 -5.40
C VAL A 48 -2.57 19.17 -5.18
N GLN A 49 -2.23 19.94 -6.21
CA GLN A 49 -2.22 21.41 -6.14
C GLN A 49 -3.59 21.98 -5.77
N ALA A 50 -4.68 21.43 -6.32
CA ALA A 50 -6.04 21.86 -6.01
C ALA A 50 -6.43 21.52 -4.56
N LEU A 51 -6.02 20.36 -4.05
CA LEU A 51 -6.24 19.95 -2.65
C LEU A 51 -5.49 20.85 -1.67
N ILE A 52 -4.23 21.19 -1.95
CA ILE A 52 -3.45 22.16 -1.17
C ILE A 52 -4.13 23.54 -1.22
N GLY A 53 -4.42 24.04 -2.42
CA GLY A 53 -5.03 25.36 -2.61
C GLY A 53 -6.42 25.53 -1.99
N LYS A 54 -7.15 24.42 -1.81
CA LYS A 54 -8.46 24.41 -1.14
C LYS A 54 -8.39 24.09 0.35
N GLY A 55 -7.21 23.85 0.90
CA GLY A 55 -6.97 23.63 2.33
C GLY A 55 -7.23 22.21 2.82
N TRP A 56 -7.34 21.22 1.91
CA TRP A 56 -7.43 19.81 2.28
C TRP A 56 -6.11 19.24 2.80
N LEU A 57 -5.01 19.75 2.25
CA LEU A 57 -3.65 19.37 2.62
C LEU A 57 -2.91 20.61 3.14
N SER A 58 -2.11 20.42 4.17
CA SER A 58 -1.24 21.45 4.76
C SER A 58 0.15 20.89 5.04
N GLY A 59 1.14 21.78 5.11
CA GLY A 59 2.55 21.43 5.30
C GLY A 59 3.42 21.77 4.09
N GLU A 60 4.67 21.34 4.14
CA GLU A 60 5.59 21.42 3.01
C GLU A 60 5.27 20.32 2.00
N GLU A 61 5.62 20.52 0.73
CA GLU A 61 5.39 19.52 -0.33
C GLU A 61 5.98 18.15 0.02
N SER A 62 7.12 18.12 0.72
CA SER A 62 7.78 16.89 1.16
C SER A 62 7.10 16.16 2.34
N ALA A 63 6.13 16.80 3.01
CA ALA A 63 5.52 16.31 4.23
C ALA A 63 4.08 16.83 4.42
N LEU A 64 3.24 16.62 3.41
CA LEU A 64 1.83 17.01 3.43
C LEU A 64 1.03 16.17 4.44
N ARG A 65 0.06 16.83 5.07
CA ARG A 65 -0.87 16.22 6.02
C ARG A 65 -2.31 16.66 5.74
N PRO A 66 -3.29 15.78 5.95
CA PRO A 66 -4.70 16.15 5.91
C PRO A 66 -5.03 17.19 6.98
N THR A 67 -5.78 18.22 6.61
CA THR A 67 -6.30 19.23 7.56
C THR A 67 -7.55 18.74 8.30
N VAL A 68 -8.19 17.68 7.80
CA VAL A 68 -9.43 17.11 8.33
C VAL A 68 -9.19 15.77 9.02
N SER A 69 -10.01 15.44 10.02
CA SER A 69 -9.98 14.08 10.61
C SER A 69 -10.48 13.03 9.61
N LEU A 70 -9.79 11.89 9.59
CA LEU A 70 -10.01 10.75 8.69
C LEU A 70 -10.42 9.47 9.43
N GLU A 71 -10.55 9.50 10.76
CA GLU A 71 -10.69 8.30 11.61
C GLU A 71 -11.97 7.49 11.34
N ASP A 72 -13.07 8.14 10.97
CA ASP A 72 -14.38 7.51 10.74
C ASP A 72 -14.70 7.27 9.26
N VAL A 73 -13.71 7.45 8.37
CA VAL A 73 -13.95 7.41 6.93
C VAL A 73 -13.93 5.98 6.42
N GLN A 74 -15.11 5.45 6.09
CA GLN A 74 -15.24 4.12 5.51
C GLN A 74 -15.50 4.20 3.99
N SER A 75 -14.67 3.50 3.23
CA SER A 75 -14.81 3.33 1.78
C SER A 75 -15.31 1.91 1.47
N PRO A 76 -16.42 1.74 0.74
CA PRO A 76 -16.89 0.42 0.37
C PRO A 76 -15.92 -0.27 -0.60
N LEU A 77 -15.92 -1.60 -0.60
CA LEU A 77 -15.08 -2.38 -1.51
C LEU A 77 -15.48 -2.08 -2.97
N GLY A 78 -14.49 -1.78 -3.82
CA GLY A 78 -14.72 -1.43 -5.23
C GLY A 78 -15.21 0.00 -5.46
N TRP A 79 -15.17 0.86 -4.44
CA TRP A 79 -15.45 2.28 -4.58
C TRP A 79 -14.36 3.00 -5.40
N PHE A 80 -14.78 3.98 -6.20
CA PHE A 80 -13.91 4.80 -7.03
C PHE A 80 -14.36 6.27 -6.94
N PRO A 81 -13.44 7.23 -6.74
CA PRO A 81 -13.78 8.64 -6.66
C PRO A 81 -14.21 9.19 -8.02
N ARG A 82 -15.04 10.23 -8.05
CA ARG A 82 -15.24 10.98 -9.30
C ARG A 82 -14.03 11.88 -9.55
N PRO A 83 -13.29 11.74 -10.67
CA PRO A 83 -12.10 12.56 -10.95
C PRO A 83 -12.33 14.08 -10.83
N SER A 84 -13.50 14.54 -11.25
CA SER A 84 -13.89 15.96 -11.15
C SER A 84 -13.87 16.50 -9.72
N ARG A 85 -14.13 15.66 -8.71
CA ARG A 85 -14.13 16.04 -7.29
C ARG A 85 -12.70 16.25 -6.75
N LEU A 86 -11.71 15.62 -7.37
CA LEU A 86 -10.29 15.80 -7.02
C LEU A 86 -9.66 16.98 -7.76
N LEU A 87 -10.05 17.19 -9.02
CA LEU A 87 -9.56 18.31 -9.83
C LEU A 87 -10.19 19.65 -9.42
N MET A 88 -11.42 19.63 -8.91
CA MET A 88 -12.13 20.81 -8.41
C MET A 88 -12.73 20.53 -7.03
N PRO A 89 -11.90 20.40 -5.99
CA PRO A 89 -12.39 20.09 -4.66
C PRO A 89 -13.13 21.29 -4.07
N VAL A 90 -14.26 21.01 -3.42
CA VAL A 90 -14.96 21.96 -2.54
C VAL A 90 -14.13 22.18 -1.28
N SER A 91 -14.24 23.35 -0.64
CA SER A 91 -13.42 23.61 0.55
C SER A 91 -13.90 22.78 1.75
N PRO A 92 -13.00 22.27 2.61
CA PRO A 92 -13.38 21.47 3.78
C PRO A 92 -14.20 22.29 4.81
N SER A 93 -14.12 23.62 4.76
CA SER A 93 -14.84 24.56 5.64
C SER A 93 -16.26 24.92 5.17
N GLU A 94 -16.69 24.51 3.97
CA GLU A 94 -18.04 24.81 3.45
C GLU A 94 -19.16 23.99 4.15
N ALA A 95 -18.81 23.25 5.20
CA ALA A 95 -19.75 22.55 6.10
C ALA A 95 -20.21 23.39 7.33
N GLU A 96 -19.92 24.70 7.35
CA GLU A 96 -20.12 25.67 8.46
C GLU A 96 -19.15 25.54 9.66
N PRO A 97 -18.88 26.65 10.40
CA PRO A 97 -17.51 27.02 10.78
C PRO A 97 -17.18 26.80 12.26
N VAL A 98 -15.91 26.49 12.56
CA VAL A 98 -15.27 26.93 13.81
C VAL A 98 -13.75 27.01 13.67
N SER A 99 -13.30 28.28 13.66
CA SER A 99 -12.14 28.81 14.35
C SER A 99 -10.74 28.33 13.98
N GLU A 100 -10.09 29.14 13.14
CA GLU A 100 -8.65 29.44 13.19
C GLU A 100 -8.15 29.58 14.63
N LYS A 101 -7.00 28.98 14.91
CA LYS A 101 -5.96 29.57 15.75
C LYS A 101 -4.60 28.93 15.47
N ASP A 102 -3.79 29.74 14.80
CA ASP A 102 -2.36 29.98 14.99
C ASP A 102 -1.43 28.86 15.49
N VAL A 103 -0.41 28.63 14.67
CA VAL A 103 0.90 28.06 15.00
C VAL A 103 1.68 29.07 15.87
N PRO A 104 2.71 28.65 16.63
CA PRO A 104 4.06 28.79 16.07
C PRO A 104 5.07 27.70 16.49
N ASP A 105 5.70 27.11 15.48
CA ASP A 105 7.14 27.12 15.19
C ASP A 105 8.20 26.96 16.32
N SER A 106 8.99 25.87 16.26
CA SER A 106 10.46 25.87 16.53
C SER A 106 11.12 24.50 16.33
N VAL A 107 11.55 24.27 15.08
CA VAL A 107 12.88 23.87 14.59
C VAL A 107 13.97 23.31 15.55
N LYS A 108 14.64 22.24 15.05
CA LYS A 108 16.08 21.83 15.10
C LYS A 108 16.48 20.55 15.89
N PRO A 109 17.59 19.87 15.50
CA PRO A 109 17.56 18.47 15.05
C PRO A 109 18.60 17.59 15.77
N THR A 110 18.51 16.26 15.65
CA THR A 110 19.68 15.42 15.98
C THR A 110 19.85 14.27 14.99
N ALA A 111 21.09 14.14 14.56
CA ALA A 111 21.55 13.29 13.48
C ALA A 111 21.86 11.85 13.93
N SER A 112 21.84 10.97 12.93
CA SER A 112 22.86 9.95 12.63
C SER A 112 22.77 8.53 13.24
N VAL A 113 22.43 7.60 12.32
CA VAL A 113 23.17 6.39 11.87
C VAL A 113 23.19 5.10 12.78
N PRO A 114 23.65 3.92 12.31
CA PRO A 114 22.78 2.84 11.77
C PRO A 114 23.21 1.41 12.19
N VAL A 115 22.32 0.46 12.51
CA VAL A 115 22.79 -0.94 12.74
C VAL A 115 21.83 -2.04 12.25
N LYS A 116 22.28 -2.66 11.14
CA LYS A 116 22.33 -4.10 10.77
C LYS A 116 21.16 -5.04 11.10
N ALA A 117 20.76 -5.68 9.99
CA ALA A 117 20.26 -7.04 9.87
C ALA A 117 20.81 -8.08 10.87
N LYS A 118 19.91 -8.95 11.33
CA LYS A 118 20.09 -10.42 11.28
C LYS A 118 18.76 -11.12 11.53
N ALA A 119 18.35 -11.93 10.56
CA ALA A 119 17.44 -13.05 10.80
C ALA A 119 18.09 -14.06 11.75
N PRO A 120 17.29 -14.74 12.57
CA PRO A 120 17.57 -16.15 12.88
C PRO A 120 16.49 -17.03 12.25
N GLN A 121 16.95 -17.92 11.36
CA GLN A 121 16.28 -19.17 11.08
C GLN A 121 16.21 -19.97 12.39
N THR A 122 15.05 -20.50 12.73
CA THR A 122 14.98 -21.67 13.61
C THR A 122 13.80 -22.53 13.18
N ALA A 123 14.14 -23.73 12.74
CA ALA A 123 13.23 -24.80 12.46
C ALA A 123 12.65 -25.31 13.78
N GLU A 124 11.41 -24.96 14.06
CA GLU A 124 10.60 -25.68 15.05
C GLU A 124 9.35 -26.22 14.34
N ALA A 125 8.96 -27.42 14.72
CA ALA A 125 7.83 -28.16 14.18
C ALA A 125 6.52 -27.46 14.56
N SER A 126 6.24 -26.34 13.92
CA SER A 126 4.94 -25.70 13.97
C SER A 126 3.92 -26.67 13.38
N ASN A 127 2.97 -27.09 14.21
CA ASN A 127 1.82 -27.88 13.78
C ASN A 127 0.84 -27.05 12.92
N ASP A 128 1.25 -25.86 12.49
CA ASP A 128 0.51 -24.97 11.63
C ASP A 128 0.24 -25.62 10.25
N PRO A 129 -1.04 -25.74 9.84
CA PRO A 129 -1.38 -26.22 8.50
C PRO A 129 -0.70 -25.42 7.38
N ARG A 130 -0.45 -24.12 7.57
CA ARG A 130 0.24 -23.28 6.58
C ARG A 130 1.71 -23.62 6.43
N ALA A 131 2.40 -23.96 7.52
CA ALA A 131 3.80 -24.40 7.46
C ALA A 131 3.94 -25.74 6.71
N LYS A 132 2.96 -26.64 6.87
CA LYS A 132 2.89 -27.91 6.12
C LYS A 132 2.64 -27.66 4.64
N LEU A 133 1.73 -26.75 4.30
CA LEU A 133 1.45 -26.36 2.91
C LEU A 133 2.70 -25.84 2.21
N VAL A 134 3.40 -24.88 2.82
CA VAL A 134 4.63 -24.28 2.28
C VAL A 134 5.68 -25.37 2.01
N LYS A 135 5.95 -26.25 2.97
CA LYS A 135 6.92 -27.34 2.80
C LYS A 135 6.55 -28.31 1.68
N ARG A 136 5.25 -28.64 1.53
CA ARG A 136 4.75 -29.52 0.45
C ARG A 136 4.92 -28.83 -0.91
N LEU A 137 4.50 -27.58 -1.01
CA LEU A 137 4.58 -26.81 -2.24
C LEU A 137 6.02 -26.62 -2.70
N THR A 138 6.95 -26.29 -1.80
CA THR A 138 8.38 -26.19 -2.13
C THR A 138 8.93 -27.51 -2.70
N LYS A 139 8.62 -28.65 -2.07
CA LYS A 139 9.04 -29.97 -2.55
C LYS A 139 8.42 -30.33 -3.90
N PHE A 140 7.14 -30.01 -4.10
CA PHE A 140 6.44 -30.25 -5.35
C PHE A 140 7.10 -29.47 -6.50
N ILE A 141 7.35 -28.17 -6.31
CA ILE A 141 8.02 -27.32 -7.31
C ILE A 141 9.41 -27.85 -7.61
N ALA A 142 10.21 -28.16 -6.58
CA ALA A 142 11.57 -28.68 -6.76
C ALA A 142 11.57 -29.96 -7.62
N LYS A 143 10.64 -30.88 -7.34
CA LYS A 143 10.51 -32.14 -8.09
C LYS A 143 10.03 -31.92 -9.53
N SER A 144 8.99 -31.12 -9.72
CA SER A 144 8.36 -30.91 -11.03
C SER A 144 9.21 -30.03 -11.95
N SER A 145 9.95 -29.06 -11.40
CA SER A 145 10.82 -28.15 -12.15
C SER A 145 12.28 -28.62 -12.24
N GLN A 146 12.63 -29.75 -11.62
CA GLN A 146 14.00 -30.29 -11.57
C GLN A 146 15.04 -29.29 -11.03
N ILE A 147 14.64 -28.40 -10.12
CA ILE A 147 15.54 -27.46 -9.45
C ILE A 147 15.70 -27.82 -7.98
N PRO A 148 16.87 -27.56 -7.36
CA PRO A 148 17.08 -27.83 -5.94
C PRO A 148 16.07 -27.08 -5.06
N VAL A 149 15.67 -27.71 -3.95
CA VAL A 149 14.75 -27.12 -2.96
C VAL A 149 15.26 -25.77 -2.46
N ASP A 150 16.56 -25.68 -2.17
CA ASP A 150 17.20 -24.43 -1.70
C ASP A 150 17.08 -23.30 -2.74
N GLU A 151 17.14 -23.64 -4.03
CA GLU A 151 16.99 -22.65 -5.10
C GLU A 151 15.53 -22.19 -5.25
N VAL A 152 14.56 -23.08 -5.03
CA VAL A 152 13.13 -22.70 -4.95
C VAL A 152 12.91 -21.73 -3.79
N GLU A 153 13.44 -22.04 -2.61
CA GLU A 153 13.29 -21.20 -1.41
C GLU A 153 13.96 -19.84 -1.60
N ARG A 154 15.19 -19.80 -2.14
CA ARG A 154 15.91 -18.56 -2.45
C ARG A 154 15.14 -17.69 -3.43
N ARG A 155 14.56 -18.27 -4.49
CA ARG A 155 13.74 -17.54 -5.47
C ARG A 155 12.46 -16.99 -4.85
N ALA A 156 11.77 -17.80 -4.04
CA ALA A 156 10.58 -17.37 -3.33
C ALA A 156 10.90 -16.23 -2.35
N GLN A 157 11.99 -16.33 -1.58
CA GLN A 157 12.42 -15.30 -0.64
C GLN A 157 12.79 -13.99 -1.34
N ARG A 158 13.48 -14.05 -2.50
CA ARG A 158 13.77 -12.86 -3.30
C ARG A 158 12.49 -12.17 -3.79
N LYS A 159 11.48 -12.94 -4.19
CA LYS A 159 10.16 -12.40 -4.56
C LYS A 159 9.44 -11.79 -3.38
N GLN A 160 9.49 -12.44 -2.23
CA GLN A 160 8.87 -11.93 -1.00
C GLN A 160 9.46 -10.58 -0.61
N GLN A 161 10.79 -10.43 -0.69
CA GLN A 161 11.47 -9.16 -0.43
C GLN A 161 11.11 -8.07 -1.44
N ALA A 162 10.93 -8.42 -2.72
CA ALA A 162 10.58 -7.47 -3.77
C ALA A 162 9.11 -7.02 -3.71
N LEU A 163 8.20 -7.91 -3.30
CA LEU A 163 6.75 -7.67 -3.32
C LEU A 163 6.19 -7.09 -2.01
N GLY A 164 6.99 -7.09 -0.92
CA GLY A 164 6.66 -6.47 0.37
C GLY A 164 5.56 -7.15 1.19
N TYR A 165 4.38 -7.33 0.60
CA TYR A 165 3.17 -7.85 1.24
C TYR A 165 2.79 -9.28 0.81
N ALA A 166 3.51 -9.86 -0.15
CA ALA A 166 3.23 -11.19 -0.64
C ALA A 166 3.58 -12.27 0.40
N THR A 167 2.66 -13.21 0.63
CA THR A 167 2.88 -14.35 1.52
C THR A 167 3.79 -15.39 0.88
N GLN A 168 4.52 -16.16 1.68
CA GLN A 168 5.50 -17.14 1.18
C GLN A 168 4.92 -18.16 0.19
N TRP A 169 3.71 -18.67 0.43
CA TRP A 169 3.06 -19.61 -0.48
C TRP A 169 2.64 -18.97 -1.81
N MET A 170 2.29 -17.68 -1.81
CA MET A 170 2.02 -16.92 -3.04
C MET A 170 3.32 -16.75 -3.84
N CYS A 171 4.42 -16.39 -3.17
CA CYS A 171 5.73 -16.31 -3.83
C CYS A 171 6.17 -17.65 -4.42
N LEU A 172 5.89 -18.77 -3.75
CA LEU A 172 6.12 -20.11 -4.29
C LEU A 172 5.24 -20.40 -5.52
N ALA A 173 3.97 -20.01 -5.52
CA ALA A 173 3.10 -20.15 -6.69
C ALA A 173 3.61 -19.35 -7.90
N LEU A 174 4.17 -18.15 -7.66
CA LEU A 174 4.82 -17.36 -8.71
C LEU A 174 6.07 -18.06 -9.25
N VAL A 175 6.91 -18.65 -8.39
CA VAL A 175 8.07 -19.45 -8.82
C VAL A 175 7.62 -20.64 -9.66
N ALA A 176 6.57 -21.36 -9.23
CA ALA A 176 6.01 -22.48 -9.99
C ALA A 176 5.59 -22.05 -11.41
N ARG A 177 4.91 -20.90 -11.52
CA ARG A 177 4.47 -20.35 -12.81
C ARG A 177 5.66 -20.00 -13.71
N GLU A 178 6.73 -19.44 -13.16
CA GLU A 178 7.97 -19.15 -13.90
C GLU A 178 8.70 -20.40 -14.38
N GLN A 179 8.56 -21.52 -13.67
CA GLN A 179 9.08 -22.82 -14.12
C GLN A 179 8.12 -23.52 -15.10
N ASN A 180 7.14 -22.81 -15.65
CA ASN A 180 6.14 -23.30 -16.61
C ASN A 180 5.26 -24.45 -16.08
N LEU A 181 5.09 -24.57 -14.76
CA LEU A 181 4.12 -25.53 -14.20
C LEU A 181 2.69 -25.13 -14.60
N SER A 182 1.84 -26.13 -14.78
CA SER A 182 0.45 -25.86 -15.13
C SER A 182 -0.29 -25.23 -13.95
N MET A 183 -1.19 -24.29 -14.25
CA MET A 183 -1.98 -23.63 -13.21
C MET A 183 -2.88 -24.63 -12.47
N LYS A 184 -3.31 -25.70 -13.13
CA LYS A 184 -4.09 -26.79 -12.53
C LYS A 184 -3.30 -27.50 -11.43
N GLU A 185 -2.05 -27.88 -11.70
CA GLU A 185 -1.17 -28.54 -10.73
C GLU A 185 -0.86 -27.64 -9.52
N ILE A 186 -0.68 -26.34 -9.76
CA ILE A 186 -0.45 -25.35 -8.68
C ILE A 186 -1.69 -25.24 -7.79
N ILE A 187 -2.87 -25.15 -8.38
CA ILE A 187 -4.15 -25.06 -7.65
C ILE A 187 -4.39 -26.36 -6.87
N GLU A 188 -4.15 -27.52 -7.48
CA GLU A 188 -4.30 -28.82 -6.81
C GLU A 188 -3.39 -28.90 -5.58
N ALA A 189 -2.10 -28.53 -5.72
CA ALA A 189 -1.16 -28.48 -4.61
C ALA A 189 -1.62 -27.52 -3.48
N LEU A 190 -2.28 -26.41 -3.81
CA LEU A 190 -2.81 -25.44 -2.85
C LEU A 190 -4.13 -25.87 -2.19
N SER A 191 -4.96 -26.65 -2.90
CA SER A 191 -6.29 -27.06 -2.47
C SER A 191 -6.33 -28.14 -1.39
N THR A 192 -5.19 -28.78 -1.10
CA THR A 192 -5.07 -29.89 -0.13
C THR A 192 -4.96 -29.44 1.34
N LEU A 193 -5.58 -28.30 1.67
CA LEU A 193 -5.67 -27.75 3.04
C LEU A 193 -6.78 -28.43 3.85
#